data_AF-A0A1H8G450-F1
#
_entry.id   AF-A0A1H8G450-F1
#
_cell.length_a   1.000
_cell.length_b   1.000
_cell.length_c   1.000
_cell.angle_alpha   90.00
_cell.angle_beta   90.00
_cell.angle_gamma   90.00
#
_symmetry.space_group_name_H-M   'P 1'
#
loop_
_entity.id
_entity.type
_entity.pdbx_description
1 polymer ?
#
loop_
_entity_poly.entity_id
_entity_poly.type
_entity_poly.pdbx_seq_one_letter_code
_entity_poly.pdbx_strand_id
1 'polypeptide(L)' 'GIIKHVMGFRQFSLRGLDKVSGEWRLATMAWNIKRMHRLTAG' A
#
# COMPACT_ATOMS: atom_id res chain seq x y z
N GLY A 1 6.44 -2.69 9.36
CA GLY A 1 4.98 -2.96 9.37
C GLY A 1 4.62 -3.87 8.21
N ILE A 2 3.61 -4.73 8.37
CA ILE A 2 3.26 -5.81 7.43
C ILE A 2 3.06 -5.30 6.00
N ILE A 3 2.24 -4.27 5.82
CA ILE A 3 1.95 -3.69 4.49
C ILE A 3 3.24 -3.25 3.79
N LYS A 4 4.10 -2.49 4.46
CA LYS A 4 5.35 -1.98 3.88
C LYS A 4 6.27 -3.11 3.44
N HIS A 5 6.41 -4.15 4.26
CA HIS A 5 7.26 -5.30 3.94
C HIS A 5 6.72 -6.10 2.75
N VAL A 6 5.42 -6.43 2.76
CA VAL A 6 4.79 -7.26 1.71
C VAL A 6 4.64 -6.53 0.37
N MET A 7 4.53 -5.20 0.39
CA MET A 7 4.45 -4.35 -0.80
C MET A 7 5.83 -3.88 -1.29
N GLY A 8 6.92 -4.14 -0.57
CA GLY A 8 8.24 -3.60 -0.90
C GLY A 8 8.32 -2.06 -0.78
N PHE A 9 7.43 -1.45 -0.01
CA PHE A 9 7.35 0.01 0.15
C PHE A 9 8.49 0.50 1.06
N ARG A 10 9.53 1.08 0.46
CA ARG A 10 10.76 1.49 1.17
C ARG A 10 10.78 2.96 1.57
N GLN A 11 10.21 3.84 0.75
CA GLN A 11 10.22 5.28 0.97
C GLN A 11 8.99 5.94 0.35
N PHE A 12 8.61 7.10 0.90
CA PHE A 12 7.66 8.00 0.27
C PHE A 12 8.39 8.83 -0.79
N SER A 13 7.77 9.01 -1.95
CA SER A 13 8.36 9.81 -3.04
C SER A 13 8.02 11.29 -2.88
N LEU A 14 6.81 11.58 -2.42
CA LEU A 14 6.31 12.93 -2.16
C LEU A 14 6.62 13.40 -0.74
N ARG A 15 6.69 14.72 -0.58
CA ARG A 15 6.91 15.42 0.70
C ARG A 15 5.68 16.26 1.07
N GLY A 16 5.47 16.45 2.37
CA GLY A 16 4.28 17.11 2.94
C GLY A 16 3.21 16.10 3.33
N LEU A 17 2.52 16.37 4.44
CA LEU A 17 1.59 15.43 5.10
C LEU A 17 0.48 14.96 4.14
N ASP A 18 -0.13 15.88 3.41
CA ASP A 18 -1.24 15.58 2.50
C ASP A 18 -0.81 14.65 1.36
N LYS A 19 0.36 14.91 0.78
CA LYS A 19 0.90 14.09 -0.31
C LYS A 19 1.32 12.70 0.15
N VAL A 20 1.99 12.62 1.31
CA VAL A 20 2.37 11.35 1.96
C VAL A 20 1.13 10.54 2.35
N SER A 21 0.07 11.20 2.82
CA SER A 21 -1.23 10.57 3.11
C SER A 21 -1.86 9.96 1.85
N GLY A 22 -1.78 10.66 0.71
CA GLY A 22 -2.20 10.14 -0.59
C GLY A 22 -1.42 8.89 -1.01
N GLU A 23 -0.08 8.93 -0.94
CA GLU A 23 0.76 7.76 -1.24
C GLU A 23 0.45 6.58 -0.31
N TRP A 24 0.25 6.84 0.98
CA TRP A 24 -0.08 5.81 1.94
C TRP A 24 -1.45 5.17 1.67
N ARG A 25 -2.46 5.97 1.28
CA ARG A 25 -3.77 5.46 0.84
C ARG A 25 -3.66 4.56 -0.40
N LEU A 26 -2.82 4.93 -1.37
CA LEU A 26 -2.57 4.08 -2.54
C LEU A 26 -1.90 2.75 -2.13
N ALA A 27 -0.90 2.81 -1.25
CA ALA A 27 -0.21 1.61 -0.75
C ALA A 27 -1.17 0.65 -0.02
N THR A 28 -2.08 1.16 0.81
CA THR A 28 -3.08 0.33 1.51
C THR A 28 -4.13 -0.24 0.57
N MET A 29 -4.58 0.50 -0.45
CA MET A 29 -5.49 -0.02 -1.48
C MET A 29 -4.84 -1.14 -2.28
N ALA A 30 -3.60 -0.97 -2.72
CA ALA A 30 -2.88 -2.01 -3.45
C ALA A 30 -2.71 -3.29 -2.61
N TRP A 31 -2.46 -3.14 -1.30
CA TRP A 31 -2.45 -4.27 -0.37
C TRP A 31 -3.82 -4.97 -0.25
N ASN A 32 -4.90 -4.20 -0.14
CA ASN A 32 -6.25 -4.76 -0.07
C ASN A 32 -6.60 -5.53 -1.35
N ILE A 33 -6.26 -5.01 -2.53
CA ILE A 33 -6.45 -5.69 -3.81
C ILE A 33 -5.67 -7.00 -3.85
N LYS A 34 -4.39 -6.99 -3.44
CA LYS A 34 -3.57 -8.22 -3.35
C LYS A 34 -4.20 -9.28 -2.45
N ARG A 35 -4.85 -8.88 -1.35
CA ARG A 35 -5.59 -9.82 -0.49
C ARG A 35 -6.87 -10.33 -1.16
N MET A 36 -7.67 -9.45 -1.76
CA MET A 36 -8.90 -9.84 -2.44
C MET A 36 -8.61 -10.85 -3.56
N HIS A 37 -7.58 -10.60 -4.38
CA HIS A 37 -7.13 -11.55 -5.39
C HIS A 37 -6.83 -12.94 -4.80
N ARG A 38 -6.20 -13.01 -3.62
CA ARG A 38 -5.96 -14.30 -2.95
C ARG A 38 -7.22 -14.94 -2.38
N LEU A 39 -8.23 -14.17 -2.02
CA LEU A 39 -9.51 -14.68 -1.53
C LEU A 39 -10.43 -15.13 -2.67
N THR A 40 -10.32 -14.54 -3.86
CA THR A 40 -11.16 -14.86 -5.03
C THR A 40 -10.56 -15.89 -5.97
N ALA A 41 -9.25 -16.15 -5.88
CA ALA A 41 -8.55 -17.11 -6.74
C ALA A 41 -8.49 -18.54 -6.15
N GLY A 42 -9.25 -18.82 -5.09
CA GLY A 42 -9.49 -20.17 -4.56
C GLY A 42 -10.89 -20.62 -4.91
#